data_AF-A0A522V6T0-F1
#
_entry.id   AF-A0A522V6T0-F1
#
_cell.length_a   1.000
_cell.length_b   1.000
_cell.length_c   1.000
_cell.angle_alpha   90.00
_cell.angle_beta   90.00
_cell.angle_gamma   90.00
#
_symmetry.space_group_name_H-M   'P 1'
#
loop_
_entity.id
_entity.type
_entity.pdbx_description
1 polymer ?
#
loop_
_entity_poly.entity_id
_entity_poly.type
_entity_poly.pdbx_seq_one_letter_code
_entity_poly.pdbx_strand_id
1 'polypeptide(L)'
;MSDIKATRKCYKCGMCMFQCPVYSVYRNEVYSAKGKISAIDSIINRKNSLSELSEIFQECNLCRHCVNVCPGEIDTPALVVEYRARLNKIKSHDNYLGVLKNIKQSGNPYGLNNGYKYREGGTGVSENKNEKTLVFLGCTTRHKLPELADSLLSFLDRLGFGYTVMDNEPCCGNILYTLGYAEEAKNIAKQNKDILNKFDKIITLCPGCYNMLKTYKKSVGAGFEVFHILEVLHEARSRLKS
;
A
#
# COMPACT_ATOMS: atom_id res chain seq x y z
N MET A 1 -11.46 -15.52 -14.92
CA MET A 1 -12.40 -15.14 -13.83
C MET A 1 -11.90 -15.73 -12.52
N SER A 2 -11.05 -14.95 -11.81
CA SER A 2 -10.50 -15.29 -10.49
C SER A 2 -11.60 -15.35 -9.41
N ASP A 3 -12.61 -14.49 -9.54
CA ASP A 3 -13.78 -14.37 -8.66
C ASP A 3 -14.64 -15.65 -8.62
N ILE A 4 -15.05 -16.19 -9.78
CA ILE A 4 -15.81 -17.47 -9.83
C ILE A 4 -15.02 -18.62 -9.20
N LYS A 5 -13.71 -18.68 -9.45
CA LYS A 5 -12.86 -19.72 -8.86
C LYS A 5 -12.83 -19.59 -7.34
N ALA A 6 -12.77 -18.37 -6.81
CA ALA A 6 -12.78 -18.11 -5.39
C ALA A 6 -14.11 -18.50 -4.72
N THR A 7 -15.26 -18.21 -5.35
CA THR A 7 -16.56 -18.60 -4.78
C THR A 7 -16.71 -20.11 -4.68
N ARG A 8 -16.26 -20.85 -5.71
CA ARG A 8 -16.26 -22.33 -5.72
C ARG A 8 -15.29 -22.95 -4.72
N LYS A 9 -14.14 -22.32 -4.47
CA LYS A 9 -13.14 -22.78 -3.49
C LYS A 9 -13.55 -22.53 -2.03
N CYS A 10 -14.59 -21.72 -1.78
CA CYS A 10 -14.97 -21.34 -0.43
C CYS A 10 -15.77 -22.44 0.26
N TYR A 11 -15.14 -23.16 1.20
CA TYR A 11 -15.81 -24.19 2.02
C TYR A 11 -16.84 -23.64 3.03
N LYS A 12 -16.99 -22.32 3.13
CA LYS A 12 -17.91 -21.65 4.09
C LYS A 12 -17.66 -22.04 5.57
N CYS A 13 -16.46 -22.52 5.91
CA CYS A 13 -16.09 -22.99 7.25
C CYS A 13 -16.02 -21.91 8.34
N GLY A 14 -15.87 -20.63 7.98
CA GLY A 14 -15.88 -19.52 8.94
C GLY A 14 -14.54 -19.22 9.64
N MET A 15 -13.45 -19.94 9.37
CA MET A 15 -12.13 -19.66 9.98
C MET A 15 -11.68 -18.20 9.82
N CYS A 16 -11.95 -17.60 8.66
CA CYS A 16 -11.60 -16.22 8.37
C CYS A 16 -12.46 -15.18 9.11
N MET A 17 -13.57 -15.59 9.73
CA MET A 17 -14.47 -14.71 10.48
C MET A 17 -13.86 -14.32 11.83
N PHE A 18 -13.35 -15.30 12.59
CA PHE A 18 -12.73 -15.09 13.89
C PHE A 18 -11.47 -14.21 13.83
N GLN A 19 -10.83 -14.21 12.67
CA GLN A 19 -9.62 -13.46 12.37
C GLN A 19 -9.89 -12.08 11.74
N CYS A 20 -11.15 -11.74 11.49
CA CYS A 20 -11.48 -10.50 10.82
C CYS A 20 -11.72 -9.36 11.83
N PRO A 21 -10.89 -8.30 11.84
CA PRO A 21 -11.08 -7.18 12.77
C PRO A 21 -12.36 -6.38 12.48
N VAL A 22 -12.84 -6.40 11.23
CA VAL A 22 -14.12 -5.78 10.88
C VAL A 22 -15.26 -6.57 11.50
N TYR A 23 -15.23 -7.91 11.39
CA TYR A 23 -16.21 -8.77 12.05
C TYR A 23 -16.20 -8.61 13.58
N SER A 24 -15.04 -8.44 14.22
CA SER A 24 -14.99 -8.26 15.68
C SER A 24 -15.71 -6.99 16.16
N VAL A 25 -15.76 -5.95 15.32
CA VAL A 25 -16.48 -4.70 15.61
C VAL A 25 -17.96 -4.84 15.28
N TYR A 26 -18.30 -5.20 14.04
CA TYR A 26 -19.70 -5.22 13.58
C TYR A 26 -20.48 -6.44 14.08
N ARG A 27 -19.80 -7.53 14.44
CA ARG A 27 -20.39 -8.83 14.82
C ARG A 27 -21.38 -9.41 13.79
N ASN A 28 -21.29 -8.94 12.55
CA ASN A 28 -22.13 -9.36 11.44
C ASN A 28 -21.28 -10.09 10.39
N GLU A 29 -21.66 -11.33 10.07
CA GLU A 29 -20.91 -12.23 9.19
C GLU A 29 -20.68 -11.64 7.79
N VAL A 30 -21.57 -10.78 7.29
CA VAL A 30 -21.45 -10.18 5.95
C VAL A 30 -20.14 -9.42 5.75
N TYR A 31 -19.60 -8.81 6.81
CA TYR A 31 -18.34 -8.09 6.78
C TYR A 31 -17.11 -8.99 6.90
N SER A 32 -17.26 -10.26 7.25
CA SER A 32 -16.15 -11.21 7.27
C SER A 32 -15.64 -11.52 5.85
N ALA A 33 -14.48 -12.16 5.72
CA ALA A 33 -14.01 -12.60 4.41
C ALA A 33 -14.95 -13.63 3.77
N LYS A 34 -15.56 -14.54 4.55
CA LYS A 34 -16.59 -15.48 4.06
C LYS A 34 -17.83 -14.74 3.56
N GLY A 35 -18.28 -13.74 4.31
CA GLY A 35 -19.40 -12.88 3.93
C GLY A 35 -19.14 -12.18 2.60
N LYS A 36 -17.95 -11.59 2.44
CA LYS A 36 -17.51 -10.97 1.18
C LYS A 36 -17.51 -11.94 -0.01
N ILE A 37 -17.01 -13.17 0.16
CA ILE A 37 -17.05 -14.16 -0.92
C ILE A 37 -18.50 -14.55 -1.26
N SER A 38 -19.39 -14.62 -0.26
CA SER A 38 -20.81 -14.88 -0.48
C SER A 38 -21.52 -13.71 -1.18
N ALA A 39 -21.14 -12.46 -0.86
CA ALA A 39 -21.60 -11.26 -1.55
C ALA A 39 -21.16 -11.26 -3.02
N ILE A 40 -19.89 -11.60 -3.29
CA ILE A 40 -19.35 -11.78 -4.64
C ILE A 40 -20.15 -12.83 -5.42
N ASP A 41 -20.41 -13.99 -4.83
CA ASP A 41 -21.22 -15.05 -5.44
C ASP A 41 -22.64 -14.58 -5.76
N SER A 42 -23.26 -13.84 -4.85
CA SER A 42 -24.57 -13.26 -5.06
C SER A 42 -24.61 -12.25 -6.22
N ILE A 43 -23.55 -11.46 -6.39
CA ILE A 43 -23.43 -10.49 -7.49
C ILE A 43 -23.24 -11.20 -8.82
N ILE A 44 -22.40 -12.24 -8.86
CA ILE A 44 -22.17 -13.06 -10.07
C ILE A 44 -23.47 -13.71 -10.53
N ASN A 45 -24.26 -14.24 -9.59
CA ASN A 45 -25.55 -14.87 -9.86
C ASN A 45 -26.70 -13.87 -10.02
N ARG A 46 -26.42 -12.56 -10.13
CA ARG A 46 -27.40 -11.48 -10.33
C ARG A 46 -28.53 -11.43 -9.29
N LYS A 47 -28.28 -11.93 -8.08
CA LYS A 47 -29.23 -11.90 -6.97
C LYS A 47 -29.23 -10.57 -6.21
N ASN A 48 -28.08 -9.90 -6.18
CA ASN A 48 -27.92 -8.57 -5.57
C ASN A 48 -27.05 -7.72 -6.50
N SER A 49 -27.27 -6.41 -6.51
CA SER A 49 -26.41 -5.47 -7.21
C SER A 49 -25.14 -5.16 -6.41
N LEU A 50 -24.08 -4.76 -7.11
CA LEU A 50 -22.84 -4.35 -6.47
C LEU A 50 -23.02 -3.08 -5.62
N SER A 51 -23.88 -2.15 -6.06
CA SER A 51 -24.18 -0.91 -5.33
C SER A 51 -24.82 -1.15 -3.96
N GLU A 52 -25.76 -2.11 -3.88
CA GLU A 52 -26.44 -2.47 -2.62
C GLU A 52 -25.48 -3.05 -1.59
N LEU A 53 -24.43 -3.76 -2.05
CA LEU A 53 -23.45 -4.41 -1.19
C LEU A 53 -22.14 -3.62 -1.05
N SER A 54 -22.13 -2.34 -1.45
CA SER A 54 -20.92 -1.53 -1.54
C SER A 54 -20.17 -1.43 -0.20
N GLU A 55 -20.89 -1.19 0.89
CA GLU A 55 -20.33 -1.04 2.24
C GLU A 55 -19.49 -2.26 2.68
N ILE A 56 -19.94 -3.47 2.36
CA ILE A 56 -19.24 -4.73 2.71
C ILE A 56 -17.80 -4.73 2.19
N PHE A 57 -17.58 -4.17 1.00
CA PHE A 57 -16.26 -4.05 0.39
C PHE A 57 -15.49 -2.84 0.93
N GLN A 58 -16.18 -1.71 1.16
CA GLN A 58 -15.53 -0.47 1.61
C GLN A 58 -15.00 -0.55 3.04
N GLU A 59 -15.66 -1.29 3.94
CA GLU A 59 -15.20 -1.45 5.33
C GLU A 59 -14.00 -2.40 5.48
N CYS A 60 -13.52 -3.01 4.39
CA CYS A 60 -12.40 -3.94 4.48
C CYS A 60 -11.05 -3.24 4.69
N ASN A 61 -10.38 -3.54 5.80
CA ASN A 61 -9.03 -3.01 6.08
C ASN A 61 -7.90 -3.65 5.25
N LEU A 62 -8.22 -4.62 4.37
CA LEU A 62 -7.23 -5.35 3.55
C LEU A 62 -6.05 -5.96 4.35
N CYS A 63 -6.25 -6.28 5.63
CA CYS A 63 -5.19 -6.79 6.52
C CYS A 63 -4.67 -8.19 6.16
N ARG A 64 -5.31 -8.88 5.21
CA ARG A 64 -4.95 -10.22 4.70
C ARG A 64 -4.95 -11.36 5.71
N HIS A 65 -5.36 -11.17 6.96
CA HIS A 65 -5.36 -12.25 7.95
C HIS A 65 -6.23 -13.45 7.53
N CYS A 66 -7.33 -13.17 6.82
CA CYS A 66 -8.18 -14.19 6.21
C CYS A 66 -7.46 -15.12 5.22
N VAL A 67 -6.41 -14.66 4.54
CA VAL A 67 -5.64 -15.47 3.58
C VAL A 67 -4.85 -16.53 4.32
N ASN A 68 -4.22 -16.16 5.45
CA ASN A 68 -3.35 -17.04 6.23
C ASN A 68 -4.11 -18.22 6.86
N VAL A 69 -5.40 -18.08 7.08
CA VAL A 69 -6.25 -19.11 7.71
C VAL A 69 -7.20 -19.78 6.71
N CYS A 70 -7.13 -19.45 5.42
CA CYS A 70 -8.07 -19.98 4.43
C CYS A 70 -7.57 -21.32 3.86
N PRO A 71 -8.21 -22.46 4.14
CA PRO A 71 -7.83 -23.74 3.55
C PRO A 71 -8.09 -23.80 2.03
N GLY A 72 -8.93 -22.90 1.51
CA GLY A 72 -9.18 -22.76 0.06
C GLY A 72 -8.16 -21.87 -0.66
N GLU A 73 -7.21 -21.27 0.06
CA GLU A 73 -6.20 -20.34 -0.47
C GLU A 73 -6.82 -19.18 -1.25
N ILE A 74 -7.88 -18.59 -0.69
CA ILE A 74 -8.61 -17.49 -1.34
C ILE A 74 -7.98 -16.16 -0.93
N ASP A 75 -7.49 -15.39 -1.90
CA ASP A 75 -7.05 -14.01 -1.70
C ASP A 75 -8.26 -13.05 -1.69
N THR A 76 -9.03 -13.08 -0.61
CA THR A 76 -10.19 -12.19 -0.44
C THR A 76 -9.82 -10.69 -0.57
N PRO A 77 -8.71 -10.19 0.01
CA PRO A 77 -8.31 -8.80 -0.14
C PRO A 77 -8.10 -8.37 -1.60
N ALA A 78 -7.49 -9.21 -2.45
CA ALA A 78 -7.33 -8.90 -3.86
C ALA A 78 -8.69 -8.75 -4.58
N LEU A 79 -9.64 -9.64 -4.27
CA LEU A 79 -11.01 -9.54 -4.78
C LEU A 79 -11.73 -8.29 -4.27
N VAL A 80 -11.52 -7.90 -3.02
CA VAL A 80 -12.08 -6.65 -2.48
C VAL A 80 -11.56 -5.44 -3.26
N VAL A 81 -10.26 -5.35 -3.55
CA VAL A 81 -9.71 -4.26 -4.37
C VAL A 81 -10.33 -4.25 -5.76
N GLU A 82 -10.50 -5.41 -6.38
CA GLU A 82 -11.19 -5.53 -7.68
C GLU A 82 -12.64 -5.04 -7.61
N TYR A 83 -13.39 -5.43 -6.57
CA TYR A 83 -14.78 -5.03 -6.38
C TYR A 83 -14.92 -3.55 -6.03
N ARG A 84 -13.96 -2.96 -5.28
CA ARG A 84 -13.85 -1.50 -5.11
C ARG A 84 -13.62 -0.80 -6.45
N ALA A 85 -12.77 -1.33 -7.33
CA ALA A 85 -12.55 -0.76 -8.65
C ALA A 85 -13.81 -0.83 -9.53
N ARG A 86 -14.56 -1.95 -9.47
CA ARG A 86 -15.87 -2.07 -10.13
C ARG A 86 -16.88 -1.05 -9.57
N LEU A 87 -16.92 -0.88 -8.25
CA LEU A 87 -17.77 0.12 -7.57
C LEU A 87 -17.48 1.54 -8.04
N ASN A 88 -16.21 1.94 -8.09
CA ASN A 88 -15.81 3.30 -8.47
C ASN A 88 -16.27 3.69 -9.89
N LYS A 89 -16.50 2.72 -10.78
CA LYS A 89 -17.08 2.94 -12.13
C LYS A 89 -18.58 3.18 -12.14
N ILE A 90 -19.29 2.74 -11.10
CA ILE A 90 -20.74 2.90 -10.95
C ILE A 90 -21.04 4.11 -10.07
N LYS A 91 -20.45 4.13 -8.88
CA LYS A 91 -20.61 5.18 -7.87
C LYS A 91 -19.36 5.25 -7.01
N SER A 92 -18.62 6.34 -7.14
CA SER A 92 -17.50 6.63 -6.24
C SER A 92 -18.00 7.09 -4.88
N HIS A 93 -17.25 6.75 -3.82
CA HIS A 93 -17.55 7.21 -2.46
C HIS A 93 -16.96 8.61 -2.24
N ASP A 94 -17.68 9.54 -1.62
CA ASP A 94 -17.24 10.94 -1.51
C ASP A 94 -15.88 11.09 -0.80
N ASN A 95 -15.68 10.36 0.31
CA ASN A 95 -14.40 10.29 1.01
C ASN A 95 -13.23 9.87 0.11
N TYR A 96 -13.49 9.00 -0.86
CA TYR A 96 -12.46 8.46 -1.76
C TYR A 96 -12.09 9.47 -2.84
N LEU A 97 -13.08 10.23 -3.34
CA LEU A 97 -12.86 11.34 -4.25
C LEU A 97 -12.02 12.44 -3.62
N GLY A 98 -12.22 12.73 -2.33
CA GLY A 98 -11.40 13.67 -1.57
C GLY A 98 -9.93 13.26 -1.55
N VAL A 99 -9.65 11.99 -1.22
CA VAL A 99 -8.28 11.44 -1.23
C VAL A 99 -7.67 11.47 -2.63
N LEU A 100 -8.44 11.10 -3.66
CA LEU A 100 -7.98 11.14 -5.04
C LEU A 100 -7.60 12.57 -5.47
N LYS A 101 -8.44 13.55 -5.13
CA LYS A 101 -8.19 14.97 -5.40
C LYS A 101 -6.93 15.44 -4.69
N ASN A 102 -6.77 15.12 -3.40
CA ASN A 102 -5.60 15.48 -2.61
C ASN A 102 -4.31 14.95 -3.24
N ILE A 103 -4.28 13.67 -3.64
CA ILE A 103 -3.10 13.07 -4.28
C ILE A 103 -2.79 13.75 -5.61
N LYS A 104 -3.80 14.04 -6.43
CA LYS A 104 -3.60 14.73 -7.71
C LYS A 104 -3.07 16.16 -7.55
N GLN A 105 -3.48 16.87 -6.50
CA GLN A 105 -3.12 18.28 -6.29
C GLN A 105 -1.81 18.47 -5.53
N SER A 106 -1.59 17.65 -4.49
CA SER A 106 -0.51 17.84 -3.51
C SER A 106 0.49 16.68 -3.47
N GLY A 107 0.28 15.62 -4.26
CA GLY A 107 1.15 14.44 -4.25
C GLY A 107 1.04 13.59 -2.98
N ASN A 108 0.07 13.85 -2.09
CA ASN A 108 -0.15 13.08 -0.86
C ASN A 108 -1.65 12.99 -0.51
N PRO A 109 -2.08 11.98 0.26
CA PRO A 109 -3.50 11.78 0.58
C PRO A 109 -4.09 12.85 1.51
N TYR A 110 -3.26 13.67 2.15
CA TYR A 110 -3.70 14.63 3.15
C TYR A 110 -3.97 16.04 2.60
N GLY A 111 -3.60 16.33 1.34
CA GLY A 111 -3.79 17.67 0.77
C GLY A 111 -2.80 18.70 1.30
N LEU A 112 -1.66 18.25 1.84
CA LEU A 112 -0.70 19.09 2.55
C LEU A 112 0.46 19.54 1.66
N ASN A 113 0.88 20.80 1.79
CA ASN A 113 2.01 21.36 1.04
C ASN A 113 3.29 21.46 1.88
N ASN A 114 3.20 21.26 3.20
CA ASN A 114 4.36 21.21 4.10
C ASN A 114 4.95 19.80 4.08
N GLY A 115 6.19 19.63 3.67
CA GLY A 115 6.88 18.34 3.70
C GLY A 115 8.09 18.35 4.62
N TYR A 116 8.54 17.17 5.01
CA TYR A 116 9.86 16.96 5.58
C TYR A 116 10.91 17.56 4.66
N LYS A 117 11.79 18.39 5.22
CA LYS A 117 12.94 18.96 4.56
C LYS A 117 14.18 18.29 5.12
N TYR A 118 14.94 17.64 4.26
CA TYR A 118 16.18 17.03 4.70
C TYR A 118 17.28 18.10 4.82
N ARG A 119 17.79 18.29 6.05
CA ARG A 119 18.79 19.33 6.40
C ARG A 119 18.30 20.75 6.02
N GLU A 120 19.20 21.74 6.03
CA GLU A 120 18.86 23.14 5.69
C GLU A 120 18.54 23.37 4.20
N GLY A 121 18.71 22.37 3.32
CA GLY A 121 18.73 22.57 1.86
C GLY A 121 17.77 21.71 1.03
N GLY A 122 17.10 20.72 1.63
CA GLY A 122 16.12 19.92 0.93
C GLY A 122 16.62 18.60 0.35
N THR A 123 16.39 18.31 -0.95
CA THR A 123 16.89 17.07 -1.59
C THR A 123 18.39 16.97 -1.37
N GLY A 124 18.84 15.87 -0.79
CA GLY A 124 20.24 15.78 -0.35
C GLY A 124 20.75 14.36 -0.22
N VAL A 125 22.07 14.28 -0.16
CA VAL A 125 22.84 13.05 0.02
C VAL A 125 23.38 13.04 1.46
N SER A 126 23.36 11.89 2.12
CA SER A 126 23.96 11.67 3.43
C SER A 126 25.47 11.92 3.42
N GLU A 127 26.07 12.15 4.59
CA GLU A 127 27.53 12.24 4.75
C GLU A 127 28.29 10.98 4.32
N ASN A 128 27.69 9.81 4.53
CA ASN A 128 28.24 8.52 4.09
C ASN A 128 28.13 8.30 2.56
N LYS A 129 27.64 9.29 1.81
CA LYS A 129 27.55 9.39 0.34
C LYS A 129 27.08 8.14 -0.41
N ASN A 130 25.82 8.14 -0.86
CA ASN A 130 25.35 7.19 -1.87
C ASN A 130 24.18 7.76 -2.68
N GLU A 131 24.48 8.20 -3.90
CA GLU A 131 23.51 8.77 -4.83
C GLU A 131 22.59 7.70 -5.46
N LYS A 132 22.96 6.42 -5.33
CA LYS A 132 22.24 5.28 -5.91
C LYS A 132 21.31 4.57 -4.92
N THR A 133 21.33 4.97 -3.65
CA THR A 133 20.40 4.46 -2.64
C THR A 133 19.43 5.56 -2.24
N LEU A 134 18.14 5.37 -2.49
CA LEU A 134 17.08 6.28 -2.06
C LEU A 134 16.48 5.81 -0.73
N VAL A 135 16.35 6.71 0.24
CA VAL A 135 15.43 6.52 1.37
C VAL A 135 14.08 7.14 1.00
N PHE A 136 13.12 6.28 0.68
CA PHE A 136 11.75 6.64 0.35
C PHE A 136 10.91 6.71 1.63
N LEU A 137 10.68 7.93 2.13
CA LEU A 137 10.05 8.20 3.41
C LEU A 137 8.53 7.96 3.39
N GLY A 138 7.88 8.23 2.26
CA GLY A 138 6.44 8.14 2.07
C GLY A 138 5.67 9.30 2.69
N CYS A 139 4.40 9.44 2.31
CA CYS A 139 3.58 10.61 2.66
C CYS A 139 3.40 10.80 4.18
N THR A 140 3.10 9.75 4.94
CA THR A 140 2.80 9.88 6.38
C THR A 140 4.03 10.35 7.16
N THR A 141 5.18 9.71 6.95
CA THR A 141 6.45 10.12 7.57
C THR A 141 6.77 11.58 7.21
N ARG A 142 6.63 11.95 5.93
CA ARG A 142 7.00 13.29 5.48
C ARG A 142 6.09 14.40 5.99
N HIS A 143 4.79 14.14 6.12
CA HIS A 143 3.79 15.20 6.36
C HIS A 143 3.15 15.17 7.75
N LYS A 144 3.22 14.03 8.45
CA LYS A 144 2.53 13.81 9.73
C LYS A 144 3.45 13.38 10.86
N LEU A 145 4.53 12.67 10.55
CA LEU A 145 5.46 12.11 11.53
C LEU A 145 6.93 12.38 11.13
N PRO A 146 7.34 13.65 10.95
CA PRO A 146 8.69 14.00 10.50
C PRO A 146 9.79 13.47 11.45
N GLU A 147 9.50 13.31 12.74
CA GLU A 147 10.42 12.74 13.74
C GLU A 147 10.81 11.29 13.43
N LEU A 148 9.95 10.53 12.72
CA LEU A 148 10.28 9.20 12.24
C LEU A 148 11.28 9.24 11.09
N ALA A 149 11.25 10.28 10.25
CA ALA A 149 12.27 10.48 9.23
C ALA A 149 13.62 10.76 9.91
N ASP A 150 13.68 11.71 10.84
CA ASP A 150 14.94 12.03 11.54
C ASP A 150 15.53 10.81 12.26
N SER A 151 14.69 10.03 12.94
CA SER A 151 15.09 8.80 13.61
C SER A 151 15.65 7.77 12.64
N LEU A 152 14.98 7.57 11.49
CA LEU A 152 15.44 6.64 10.45
C LEU A 152 16.78 7.06 9.86
N LEU A 153 16.92 8.34 9.51
CA LEU A 153 18.11 8.86 8.85
C LEU A 153 19.32 8.84 9.79
N SER A 154 19.15 9.32 11.03
CA SER A 154 20.16 9.24 12.09
C SER A 154 20.61 7.81 12.36
N PHE A 155 19.66 6.87 12.33
CA PHE A 155 19.95 5.46 12.50
C PHE A 155 20.78 4.88 11.34
N LEU A 156 20.43 5.22 10.09
CA LEU A 156 21.20 4.82 8.91
C LEU A 156 22.61 5.43 8.90
N ASP A 157 22.75 6.68 9.34
CA ASP A 157 24.03 7.36 9.46
C ASP A 157 24.96 6.65 10.46
N ARG A 158 24.44 6.27 11.64
CA ARG A 158 25.19 5.51 12.66
C ARG A 158 25.63 4.13 12.18
N LEU A 159 24.88 3.53 11.27
CA LEU A 159 25.25 2.25 10.64
C LEU A 159 26.21 2.39 9.45
N GLY A 160 26.63 3.62 9.13
CA GLY A 160 27.51 3.92 8.01
C GLY A 160 26.86 3.70 6.64
N PHE A 161 25.51 3.77 6.54
CA PHE A 161 24.84 3.70 5.24
C PHE A 161 24.84 5.07 4.57
N GLY A 162 25.34 5.10 3.33
CA GLY A 162 25.10 6.22 2.43
C GLY A 162 23.72 6.14 1.79
N TYR A 163 23.05 7.27 1.60
CA TYR A 163 21.75 7.37 0.95
C TYR A 163 21.46 8.78 0.41
N THR A 164 20.38 8.89 -0.36
CA THR A 164 19.77 10.10 -0.88
C THR A 164 18.34 10.23 -0.35
N VAL A 165 17.91 11.44 -0.05
CA VAL A 165 16.53 11.79 0.33
C VAL A 165 16.00 12.82 -0.66
N MET A 166 14.76 12.65 -1.11
CA MET A 166 14.09 13.58 -2.02
C MET A 166 13.10 14.48 -1.28
N ASP A 167 13.21 15.78 -1.51
CA ASP A 167 12.22 16.77 -1.05
C ASP A 167 10.93 16.71 -1.85
N ASN A 168 11.01 16.43 -3.16
CA ASN A 168 9.82 16.26 -3.99
C ASN A 168 9.59 14.78 -4.26
N GLU A 169 9.58 13.98 -3.18
CA GLU A 169 9.29 12.55 -3.30
C GLU A 169 7.85 12.33 -3.78
N PRO A 170 7.66 11.58 -4.88
CA PRO A 170 6.33 11.36 -5.44
C PRO A 170 5.53 10.35 -4.60
N CYS A 171 4.20 10.41 -4.69
CA CYS A 171 3.33 9.41 -4.07
C CYS A 171 3.67 7.99 -4.56
N CYS A 172 3.70 7.02 -3.66
CA CYS A 172 3.88 5.62 -4.04
C CYS A 172 2.63 5.00 -4.69
N GLY A 173 1.46 5.66 -4.65
CA GLY A 173 0.19 5.19 -5.24
C GLY A 173 -0.55 4.09 -4.48
N ASN A 174 -0.01 3.60 -3.36
CA ASN A 174 -0.61 2.50 -2.58
C ASN A 174 -2.07 2.79 -2.17
N ILE A 175 -2.33 4.00 -1.68
CA ILE A 175 -3.67 4.38 -1.21
C ILE A 175 -4.69 4.29 -2.35
N LEU A 176 -4.38 4.86 -3.53
CA LEU A 176 -5.26 4.77 -4.70
C LEU A 176 -5.54 3.32 -5.09
N TYR A 177 -4.50 2.49 -5.14
CA TYR A 177 -4.67 1.07 -5.43
C TYR A 177 -5.63 0.39 -4.45
N THR A 178 -5.42 0.57 -3.14
CA THR A 178 -6.26 -0.05 -2.10
C THR A 178 -7.72 0.42 -2.11
N LEU A 179 -7.97 1.66 -2.56
CA LEU A 179 -9.30 2.25 -2.70
C LEU A 179 -10.00 1.87 -4.02
N GLY A 180 -9.36 1.06 -4.87
CA GLY A 180 -9.91 0.61 -6.15
C GLY A 180 -9.63 1.55 -7.33
N TYR A 181 -8.77 2.55 -7.18
CA TYR A 181 -8.30 3.42 -8.28
C TYR A 181 -7.02 2.85 -8.90
N ALA A 182 -7.13 1.62 -9.43
CA ALA A 182 -5.98 0.87 -9.93
C ALA A 182 -5.33 1.52 -11.16
N GLU A 183 -6.11 2.15 -12.05
CA GLU A 183 -5.59 2.83 -13.23
C GLU A 183 -4.82 4.10 -12.84
N GLU A 184 -5.32 4.86 -11.87
CA GLU A 184 -4.62 6.04 -11.35
C GLU A 184 -3.34 5.65 -10.62
N ALA A 185 -3.36 4.58 -9.82
CA ALA A 185 -2.15 4.04 -9.21
C ALA A 185 -1.13 3.59 -10.27
N LYS A 186 -1.58 2.95 -11.36
CA LYS A 186 -0.72 2.56 -12.49
C LYS A 186 -0.15 3.77 -13.23
N ASN A 187 -0.91 4.86 -13.35
CA ASN A 187 -0.42 6.10 -13.97
C ASN A 187 0.66 6.76 -13.10
N ILE A 188 0.48 6.79 -11.77
CA ILE A 188 1.53 7.23 -10.84
C ILE A 188 2.79 6.37 -11.00
N ALA A 189 2.65 5.04 -11.10
CA ALA A 189 3.78 4.14 -11.34
C ALA A 189 4.58 4.52 -12.59
N LYS A 190 3.89 4.79 -13.70
CA LYS A 190 4.50 5.17 -14.97
C LYS A 190 5.20 6.53 -14.87
N GLN A 191 4.56 7.52 -14.24
CA GLN A 191 5.13 8.86 -14.05
C GLN A 191 6.39 8.83 -13.18
N ASN A 192 6.41 7.96 -12.17
CA ASN A 192 7.54 7.84 -11.26
C ASN A 192 8.68 6.98 -11.81
N LYS A 193 8.47 6.25 -12.92
CA LYS A 193 9.42 5.28 -13.45
C LYS A 193 10.81 5.89 -13.64
N ASP A 194 10.88 7.01 -14.35
CA ASP A 194 12.16 7.62 -14.72
C ASP A 194 12.86 8.29 -13.54
N ILE A 195 12.09 8.73 -12.53
CA ILE A 195 12.63 9.29 -11.29
C ILE A 195 13.25 8.16 -10.47
N LEU A 196 12.52 7.07 -10.25
CA LEU A 196 12.93 5.99 -9.37
C LEU A 196 14.02 5.08 -9.98
N ASN A 197 14.06 4.95 -11.31
CA ASN A 197 15.11 4.19 -12.01
C ASN A 197 16.50 4.83 -11.97
N LYS A 198 16.65 6.04 -11.42
CA LYS A 198 17.97 6.64 -11.17
C LYS A 198 18.73 5.95 -10.04
N PHE A 199 18.01 5.23 -9.19
CA PHE A 199 18.51 4.54 -8.01
C PHE A 199 18.60 3.04 -8.27
N ASP A 200 19.57 2.39 -7.63
CA ASP A 200 19.74 0.93 -7.65
C ASP A 200 19.01 0.28 -6.46
N LYS A 201 18.97 0.99 -5.32
CA LYS A 201 18.34 0.54 -4.07
C LYS A 201 17.35 1.59 -3.56
N ILE A 202 16.17 1.15 -3.15
CA ILE A 202 15.16 1.97 -2.47
C ILE A 202 14.86 1.35 -1.10
N ILE A 203 15.06 2.12 -0.03
CA ILE A 203 14.76 1.75 1.35
C ILE A 203 13.53 2.50 1.82
N THR A 204 12.58 1.85 2.48
CA THR A 204 11.40 2.53 3.05
C THR A 204 11.01 1.99 4.42
N LEU A 205 10.45 2.86 5.25
CA LEU A 205 9.85 2.52 6.55
C LEU A 205 8.38 2.08 6.42
N CYS A 206 7.73 2.37 5.28
CA CYS A 206 6.30 2.15 5.11
C CYS A 206 6.03 0.81 4.39
N PRO A 207 5.35 -0.16 5.02
CA PRO A 207 5.00 -1.43 4.38
C PRO A 207 4.11 -1.25 3.13
N GLY A 208 3.26 -0.22 3.13
CA GLY A 208 2.44 0.14 1.96
C GLY A 208 3.29 0.61 0.78
N CYS A 209 4.27 1.49 1.03
CA CYS A 209 5.21 1.91 -0.01
C CYS A 209 6.05 0.73 -0.51
N TYR A 210 6.55 -0.11 0.40
CA TYR A 210 7.33 -1.29 0.07
C TYR A 210 6.60 -2.23 -0.90
N ASN A 211 5.37 -2.63 -0.57
CA ASN A 211 4.58 -3.51 -1.42
C ASN A 211 4.24 -2.87 -2.77
N MET A 212 3.91 -1.58 -2.76
CA MET A 212 3.53 -0.87 -3.98
C MET A 212 4.72 -0.67 -4.92
N LEU A 213 5.88 -0.27 -4.41
CA LEU A 213 7.11 -0.12 -5.18
C LEU A 213 7.59 -1.46 -5.75
N LYS A 214 7.46 -2.58 -5.01
CA LYS A 214 7.70 -3.93 -5.55
C LYS A 214 6.73 -4.29 -6.68
N THR A 215 5.48 -3.88 -6.55
CA THR A 215 4.46 -4.07 -7.62
C THR A 215 4.79 -3.22 -8.85
N TYR A 216 5.24 -1.98 -8.65
CA TYR A 216 5.71 -1.09 -9.72
C TYR A 216 6.87 -1.68 -10.48
N LYS A 217 7.90 -2.17 -9.78
CA LYS A 217 9.05 -2.83 -10.39
C LYS A 217 8.63 -3.88 -11.41
N LYS A 218 7.70 -4.75 -11.03
CA LYS A 218 7.15 -5.80 -11.91
C LYS A 218 6.31 -5.23 -13.06
N SER A 219 5.52 -4.19 -12.82
CA SER A 219 4.57 -3.67 -13.81
C SER A 219 5.20 -2.74 -14.86
N VAL A 220 6.26 -2.00 -14.51
CA VAL A 220 6.92 -1.05 -15.41
C VAL A 220 8.32 -1.48 -15.87
N GLY A 221 8.79 -2.65 -15.41
CA GLY A 221 10.12 -3.18 -15.71
C GLY A 221 11.25 -2.32 -15.14
N ALA A 222 11.15 -1.97 -13.86
CA ALA A 222 12.13 -1.12 -13.20
C ALA A 222 13.36 -1.91 -12.72
N GLY A 223 14.55 -1.28 -12.74
CA GLY A 223 15.83 -1.91 -12.42
C GLY A 223 16.21 -1.86 -10.93
N PHE A 224 15.52 -1.06 -10.12
CA PHE A 224 15.83 -0.90 -8.70
C PHE A 224 15.35 -2.07 -7.84
N GLU A 225 16.02 -2.30 -6.72
CA GLU A 225 15.58 -3.20 -5.66
C GLU A 225 14.93 -2.42 -4.51
N VAL A 226 13.89 -2.99 -3.91
CA VAL A 226 13.11 -2.35 -2.83
C VAL A 226 13.26 -3.14 -1.54
N PHE A 227 13.67 -2.45 -0.48
CA PHE A 227 13.89 -2.99 0.85
C PHE A 227 13.05 -2.25 1.87
N HIS A 228 12.45 -3.00 2.80
CA HIS A 228 11.96 -2.44 4.03
C HIS A 228 13.14 -2.20 4.99
N ILE A 229 13.07 -1.20 5.87
CA ILE A 229 14.14 -0.93 6.84
C ILE A 229 14.50 -2.17 7.69
N LEU A 230 13.52 -3.02 7.99
CA LEU A 230 13.76 -4.26 8.75
C LEU A 230 14.64 -5.27 7.98
N GLU A 231 14.58 -5.29 6.65
CA GLU A 231 15.47 -6.12 5.83
C GLU A 231 16.89 -5.56 5.88
N VAL A 232 17.04 -4.23 5.77
CA VAL A 232 18.34 -3.54 5.90
C VAL A 232 18.95 -3.78 7.28
N LEU A 233 18.15 -3.74 8.33
CA LEU A 233 18.56 -4.07 9.70
C LEU A 233 19.06 -5.50 9.84
N HIS A 234 18.36 -6.44 9.23
CA HIS A 234 18.74 -7.84 9.25
C HIS A 234 20.10 -8.04 8.56
N GLU A 235 20.32 -7.42 7.40
CA GLU A 235 21.61 -7.43 6.68
C GLU A 235 22.73 -6.76 7.49
N ALA A 236 22.41 -5.65 8.17
CA ALA A 236 23.37 -4.89 8.97
C ALA A 236 23.63 -5.48 10.37
N ARG A 237 23.02 -6.62 10.73
CA ARG A 237 23.12 -7.21 12.07
C ARG A 237 24.55 -7.46 12.53
N SER A 238 25.48 -7.76 11.61
CA SER A 238 26.90 -7.92 11.93
C SER A 238 27.57 -6.61 12.34
N ARG A 239 27.12 -5.46 11.82
CA ARG A 239 27.61 -4.12 12.14
C ARG A 239 27.10 -3.58 13.48
N LEU A 240 26.05 -4.19 14.04
CA LEU A 240 25.44 -3.80 15.31
C LEU A 240 26.06 -4.50 16.53
N LYS A 241 26.96 -5.46 16.32
CA LYS A 241 27.59 -6.27 17.40
C LYS A 241 28.93 -5.71 17.90
N SER A 242 29.38 -4.58 17.34
CA SER A 242 30.57 -3.83 17.75
C SER A 242 30.16 -2.57 18.49
#